data_AF-A0A410JTC5-F1
#
_entry.id   AF-A0A410JTC5-F1
#
_cell.length_a   1.000
_cell.length_b   1.000
_cell.length_c   1.000
_cell.angle_alpha   90.00
_cell.angle_beta   90.00
_cell.angle_gamma   90.00
#
_symmetry.space_group_name_H-M   'P 1'
#
loop_
_entity.id
_entity.type
_entity.pdbx_description
1 polymer ?
#
loop_
_entity_poly.entity_id
_entity_poly.type
_entity_poly.pdbx_seq_one_letter_code
_entity_poly.pdbx_strand_id
1 'polypeptide(L)'
;MQVSRNILALGLAFLIVVANAIFGYYFAPDEITITPLIVSSTALLVCFGTKNLRLIYIAIWTYIFLGLNDILIKLFGGGMHDSLGQTLINSASWIGLVPVLIILITKLIKTKNIETTTERVEAFILFVILVIIHFVLFLNLGQGRCLNC
;
A
#
# COMPACT_ATOMS: atom_id res chain seq x y z
N MET A 1 16.89 -18.14 -9.98
CA MET A 1 17.28 -16.85 -9.37
C MET A 1 16.21 -15.75 -9.44
N GLN A 2 15.23 -15.81 -10.34
CA GLN A 2 14.17 -14.78 -10.41
C GLN A 2 13.14 -14.90 -9.28
N VAL A 3 12.71 -16.13 -8.97
CA VAL A 3 11.75 -16.42 -7.90
C VAL A 3 12.27 -15.93 -6.54
N SER A 4 13.53 -16.22 -6.22
CA SER A 4 14.16 -15.77 -4.95
C SER A 4 14.20 -14.25 -4.83
N ARG A 5 14.44 -13.52 -5.94
CA ARG A 5 14.41 -12.05 -5.95
C ARG A 5 13.00 -11.50 -5.73
N ASN A 6 11.98 -12.10 -6.34
CA ASN A 6 10.59 -11.68 -6.15
C ASN A 6 10.14 -11.90 -4.71
N ILE A 7 10.44 -13.08 -4.15
CA ILE A 7 10.17 -13.40 -2.75
C ILE A 7 10.87 -12.40 -1.82
N LEU A 8 12.13 -12.07 -2.09
CA LEU A 8 12.87 -11.09 -1.29
C LEU A 8 12.21 -9.71 -1.34
N ALA A 9 11.86 -9.20 -2.53
CA ALA A 9 11.26 -7.88 -2.67
C ALA A 9 9.88 -7.79 -1.99
N LEU A 10 9.03 -8.81 -2.19
CA LEU A 10 7.71 -8.88 -1.56
C LEU A 10 7.81 -9.10 -0.05
N GLY A 11 8.75 -9.94 0.40
CA GLY A 11 9.02 -10.17 1.82
C GLY A 11 9.51 -8.91 2.53
N LEU A 12 10.40 -8.13 1.90
CA LEU A 12 10.83 -6.84 2.44
C LEU A 12 9.68 -5.83 2.49
N ALA A 13 8.84 -5.76 1.45
CA ALA A 13 7.66 -4.90 1.46
C ALA A 13 6.69 -5.28 2.59
N PHE A 14 6.47 -6.58 2.82
CA PHE A 14 5.66 -7.06 3.93
C PHE A 14 6.25 -6.68 5.29
N LEU A 15 7.56 -6.88 5.48
CA LEU A 15 8.24 -6.50 6.72
C LEU A 15 8.14 -5.00 7.00
N ILE A 16 8.26 -4.15 5.98
CA ILE A 16 8.09 -2.70 6.12
C ILE A 16 6.68 -2.35 6.62
N VAL A 17 5.64 -2.95 6.05
CA VAL A 17 4.25 -2.71 6.46
C VAL A 17 3.99 -3.19 7.89
N VAL A 18 4.44 -4.39 8.23
CA VAL A 18 4.29 -4.94 9.59
C VAL A 18 5.07 -4.13 10.62
N ALA A 19 6.30 -3.70 10.28
CA ALA A 19 7.10 -2.85 11.13
C ALA A 19 6.41 -1.50 11.38
N ASN A 20 5.77 -0.90 10.37
CA ASN A 20 5.00 0.33 10.55
C ASN A 20 3.80 0.15 11.49
N ALA A 21 3.10 -0.99 11.40
CA ALA A 21 1.99 -1.29 12.31
C ALA A 21 2.46 -1.49 13.77
N ILE A 22 3.54 -2.23 13.97
CA ILE A 22 4.14 -2.41 15.31
C ILE A 22 4.65 -1.08 15.85
N PHE A 23 5.27 -0.26 15.00
CA PHE A 23 5.71 1.09 15.36
C PHE A 23 4.51 1.94 15.80
N GLY A 24 3.42 1.95 15.04
CA GLY A 24 2.20 2.68 15.37
C GLY A 24 1.54 2.25 16.67
N TYR A 25 1.60 0.96 17.03
CA TYR A 25 1.09 0.50 18.31
C TYR A 25 1.77 1.21 19.51
N TYR A 26 3.08 1.49 19.43
CA TYR A 26 3.82 2.14 20.51
C TYR A 26 4.01 3.65 20.35
N PHE A 27 4.01 4.15 19.12
CA PHE A 27 4.40 5.54 18.78
C PHE A 27 3.31 6.29 18.00
N ALA A 28 2.04 5.93 18.19
CA ALA A 28 0.94 6.69 17.60
C ALA A 28 1.00 8.18 17.98
N PRO A 29 0.75 9.12 17.03
CA PRO A 29 0.24 8.91 15.66
C PRO A 29 1.30 8.95 14.55
N ASP A 30 2.58 8.72 14.86
CA ASP A 30 3.68 8.93 13.90
C ASP A 30 3.61 7.99 12.68
N GLU A 31 3.08 6.77 12.85
CA GLU A 31 2.84 5.79 11.77
C GLU A 31 1.89 6.31 10.70
N ILE A 32 0.92 7.15 11.10
CA ILE A 32 -0.01 7.80 10.17
C ILE A 32 0.78 8.81 9.33
N THR A 33 1.62 9.60 9.97
CA THR A 33 2.39 10.67 9.31
C THR A 33 3.40 10.12 8.30
N ILE A 34 4.03 8.98 8.61
CA ILE A 34 5.00 8.34 7.70
C ILE A 34 4.36 7.41 6.67
N THR A 35 3.04 7.19 6.71
CA THR A 35 2.32 6.31 5.76
C THR A 35 2.66 6.59 4.29
N PRO A 36 2.73 7.86 3.80
CA PRO A 36 3.12 8.14 2.42
C PRO A 36 4.48 7.56 2.03
N LEU A 37 5.46 7.60 2.94
CA LEU A 37 6.79 7.03 2.72
C LEU A 37 6.74 5.50 2.69
N ILE A 38 5.96 4.90 3.60
CA ILE A 38 5.81 3.45 3.72
C ILE A 38 5.18 2.85 2.45
N VAL A 39 4.04 3.38 2.00
CA VAL A 39 3.35 2.84 0.81
C VAL A 39 4.15 3.12 -0.47
N SER A 40 4.88 4.25 -0.55
CA SER A 40 5.78 4.52 -1.68
C SER A 40 6.96 3.54 -1.74
N SER A 41 7.55 3.23 -0.58
CA SER A 41 8.69 2.31 -0.49
C SER A 41 8.30 0.89 -0.89
N THR A 42 7.13 0.42 -0.43
CA THR A 42 6.60 -0.89 -0.81
C THR A 42 6.24 -0.92 -2.30
N ALA A 43 5.65 0.14 -2.86
CA ALA A 43 5.39 0.24 -4.30
C ALA A 43 6.68 0.20 -5.13
N LEU A 44 7.77 0.86 -4.69
CA LEU A 44 9.08 0.78 -5.34
C LEU A 44 9.62 -0.66 -5.34
N LEU A 45 9.53 -1.35 -4.21
CA LEU A 45 9.94 -2.75 -4.09
C LEU A 45 9.12 -3.68 -4.99
N VAL A 46 7.81 -3.51 -5.05
CA VAL A 46 6.95 -4.30 -5.95
C VAL A 46 7.27 -4.00 -7.41
N CYS A 47 7.26 -2.73 -7.82
CA CYS A 47 7.38 -2.33 -9.21
C CYS A 47 8.78 -2.56 -9.80
N PHE A 48 9.84 -2.32 -9.02
CA PHE A 48 11.23 -2.37 -9.50
C PHE A 48 12.11 -3.41 -8.80
N GLY A 49 11.73 -3.84 -7.61
CA GLY A 49 12.40 -4.94 -6.91
C GLY A 49 12.09 -6.31 -7.52
N THR A 50 10.89 -6.50 -8.06
CA THR A 50 10.50 -7.76 -8.72
C THR A 50 10.96 -7.84 -10.20
N LYS A 51 11.15 -9.06 -10.70
CA LYS A 51 11.53 -9.37 -12.09
C LYS A 51 10.52 -10.33 -12.73
N ASN A 52 10.22 -10.10 -14.01
CA ASN A 52 9.25 -10.79 -14.87
C ASN A 52 7.95 -11.22 -14.16
N LEU A 53 7.42 -10.37 -13.28
CA LEU A 53 6.03 -10.45 -12.86
C LEU A 53 5.18 -9.77 -13.92
N ARG A 54 4.04 -10.40 -14.25
CA ARG A 54 3.03 -9.79 -15.12
C ARG A 54 2.53 -8.50 -14.51
N LEU A 55 2.22 -7.50 -15.34
CA LEU A 55 1.78 -6.18 -14.85
C LEU A 55 0.53 -6.25 -13.96
N ILE A 56 -0.37 -7.20 -14.23
CA ILE A 56 -1.57 -7.42 -13.40
C ILE A 56 -1.20 -7.78 -11.95
N TYR A 57 -0.18 -8.61 -11.75
CA TYR A 57 0.27 -8.99 -10.41
C TYR A 57 1.02 -7.85 -9.73
N ILE A 58 1.73 -7.00 -10.50
CA ILE A 58 2.34 -5.78 -9.95
C ILE A 58 1.24 -4.85 -9.41
N ALA A 59 0.16 -4.64 -10.16
CA ALA A 59 -0.98 -3.86 -9.70
C ALA A 59 -1.60 -4.45 -8.42
N ILE A 60 -1.88 -5.76 -8.41
CA ILE A 60 -2.44 -6.46 -7.25
C ILE A 60 -1.53 -6.34 -6.02
N TRP A 61 -0.23 -6.63 -6.15
CA TRP A 61 0.70 -6.54 -5.00
C TRP A 61 0.91 -5.11 -4.51
N THR A 62 0.94 -4.14 -5.42
CA THR A 62 1.05 -2.72 -5.05
C THR A 62 -0.18 -2.29 -4.25
N TYR A 63 -1.37 -2.73 -4.67
CA TYR A 63 -2.61 -2.53 -3.91
C TYR A 63 -2.55 -3.24 -2.54
N ILE A 64 -2.16 -4.52 -2.51
CA ILE A 64 -2.14 -5.32 -1.27
C ILE A 64 -1.32 -4.62 -0.19
N PHE A 65 -0.13 -4.09 -0.49
CA PHE A 65 0.68 -3.43 0.54
C PHE A 65 0.13 -2.06 0.97
N LEU A 66 -0.48 -1.31 0.06
CA LEU A 66 -1.20 -0.08 0.42
C LEU A 66 -2.38 -0.38 1.34
N GLY A 67 -3.24 -1.32 0.94
CA GLY A 67 -4.43 -1.69 1.70
C GLY A 67 -4.10 -2.37 3.03
N LEU A 68 -3.08 -3.23 3.06
CA LEU A 68 -2.63 -3.87 4.29
C LEU A 68 -2.09 -2.84 5.28
N ASN A 69 -1.30 -1.85 4.84
CA ASN A 69 -0.84 -0.78 5.71
C ASN A 69 -2.01 0.00 6.34
N ASP A 70 -2.99 0.40 5.52
CA ASP A 70 -4.20 1.09 5.98
C ASP A 70 -5.00 0.25 7.01
N ILE A 71 -5.25 -1.04 6.69
CA ILE A 71 -5.97 -1.96 7.59
C ILE A 71 -5.24 -2.14 8.91
N LEU A 72 -3.91 -2.34 8.87
CA LEU A 72 -3.16 -2.60 10.10
C LEU A 72 -3.12 -1.37 11.02
N ILE A 73 -2.95 -0.16 10.47
CA ILE A 73 -3.01 1.06 11.28
C ILE A 73 -4.40 1.21 11.92
N LYS A 74 -5.47 1.02 11.15
CA LYS A 74 -6.85 1.09 11.64
C LYS A 74 -7.23 0.03 12.68
N LEU A 75 -6.54 -1.10 12.72
CA LEU A 75 -6.85 -2.18 13.66
C LEU A 75 -5.91 -2.25 14.85
N PHE A 76 -4.67 -1.77 14.69
CA PHE A 76 -3.57 -2.00 15.64
C PHE A 76 -2.75 -0.76 15.98
N GLY A 77 -2.93 0.38 15.30
CA GLY A 77 -2.29 1.65 15.69
C GLY A 77 -2.73 2.08 17.08
N GLY A 78 -1.84 2.72 17.84
CA GLY A 78 -2.14 3.21 19.19
C GLY A 78 -3.14 4.38 19.18
N GLY A 79 -3.62 4.74 20.37
CA GLY A 79 -4.54 5.85 20.59
C GLY A 79 -6.02 5.52 20.37
N MET A 80 -6.83 6.57 20.33
CA MET A 80 -8.28 6.48 20.13
C MET A 80 -8.61 6.59 18.64
N HIS A 81 -9.37 5.63 18.12
CA HIS A 81 -9.75 5.54 16.71
C HIS A 81 -11.10 6.21 16.49
N ASP A 82 -11.20 7.47 16.89
CA ASP A 82 -12.40 8.29 16.68
C ASP A 82 -12.50 8.78 15.22
N SER A 83 -13.49 9.63 14.94
CA SER A 83 -13.68 10.17 13.59
C SER A 83 -12.48 10.99 13.10
N LEU A 84 -11.77 11.68 14.01
CA LEU A 84 -10.58 12.45 13.65
C LEU A 84 -9.42 11.52 13.31
N GLY A 85 -9.14 10.52 14.14
CA GLY A 85 -8.13 9.49 13.88
C GLY A 85 -8.36 8.77 12.55
N GLN A 86 -9.60 8.34 12.30
CA GLN A 86 -9.98 7.72 11.02
C GLN A 86 -9.77 8.67 9.82
N THR A 87 -10.12 9.94 9.97
CA THR A 87 -9.91 10.95 8.92
C THR A 87 -8.41 11.14 8.62
N LEU A 88 -7.57 11.16 9.65
CA LEU A 88 -6.12 11.29 9.50
C LEU A 88 -5.51 10.07 8.79
N ILE A 89 -5.89 8.86 9.20
CA ILE A 89 -5.42 7.62 8.55
C ILE A 89 -5.81 7.61 7.07
N ASN A 90 -7.08 7.84 6.77
CA ASN A 90 -7.56 7.86 5.38
C ASN A 90 -6.85 8.96 4.55
N SER A 91 -6.68 10.15 5.11
CA SER A 91 -6.01 11.27 4.43
C SER A 91 -4.54 10.95 4.14
N ALA A 92 -3.82 10.35 5.09
CA ALA A 92 -2.45 9.92 4.90
C ALA A 92 -2.33 8.83 3.82
N SER A 93 -3.26 7.86 3.80
CA SER A 93 -3.35 6.86 2.74
C SER A 93 -3.61 7.50 1.36
N TRP A 94 -4.47 8.53 1.26
CA TRP A 94 -4.70 9.30 0.02
C TRP A 94 -3.47 10.09 -0.43
N ILE A 95 -2.76 10.74 0.49
CA ILE A 95 -1.50 11.43 0.18
C ILE A 95 -0.46 10.44 -0.32
N GLY A 96 -0.35 9.27 0.33
CA GLY A 96 0.53 8.19 -0.08
C GLY A 96 0.16 7.54 -1.41
N LEU A 97 -1.11 7.56 -1.80
CA LEU A 97 -1.55 7.03 -3.08
C LEU A 97 -0.95 7.81 -4.27
N VAL A 98 -0.71 9.12 -4.13
CA VAL A 98 -0.13 9.96 -5.18
C VAL A 98 1.24 9.46 -5.66
N PRO A 99 2.27 9.33 -4.80
CA PRO A 99 3.55 8.77 -5.21
C PRO A 99 3.44 7.30 -5.65
N VAL A 100 2.57 6.50 -5.04
CA VAL A 100 2.31 5.11 -5.47
C VAL A 100 1.82 5.05 -6.92
N LEU A 101 0.88 5.93 -7.30
CA LEU A 101 0.39 6.04 -8.68
C LEU A 101 1.51 6.44 -9.64
N ILE A 102 2.33 7.43 -9.28
CA ILE A 102 3.48 7.86 -10.10
C ILE A 102 4.45 6.68 -10.32
N ILE A 103 4.76 5.92 -9.27
CA ILE A 103 5.64 4.75 -9.33
C ILE A 103 5.05 3.67 -10.25
N LEU A 104 3.77 3.31 -10.06
CA LEU A 104 3.08 2.30 -10.86
C LEU A 104 3.02 2.71 -12.33
N ILE A 105 2.59 3.94 -12.63
CA ILE A 105 2.52 4.47 -14.00
C ILE A 105 3.90 4.43 -14.65
N THR A 106 4.96 4.83 -13.93
CA THR A 106 6.34 4.78 -14.43
C THR A 106 6.73 3.34 -14.82
N LYS A 107 6.36 2.35 -14.01
CA LYS A 107 6.61 0.93 -14.32
C LYS A 107 5.83 0.47 -15.55
N LEU A 108 4.56 0.83 -15.66
CA LEU A 108 3.71 0.48 -16.81
C LEU A 108 4.25 1.09 -18.12
N ILE A 109 4.75 2.33 -18.09
CA ILE A 109 5.35 2.99 -19.26
C ILE A 109 6.68 2.33 -19.65
N LYS A 110 7.54 1.99 -18.69
CA LYS A 110 8.85 1.36 -18.96
C LYS A 110 8.76 -0.06 -19.52
N THR A 111 7.62 -0.74 -19.39
CA THR A 111 7.44 -2.15 -19.79
C THR A 111 6.95 -2.31 -21.25
N LYS A 112 6.92 -1.21 -22.03
CA LYS A 112 6.41 -1.14 -23.42
C LYS A 112 6.90 -2.22 -24.39
N ASN A 113 8.08 -2.79 -24.19
CA ASN A 113 8.68 -3.73 -25.14
C ASN A 113 8.30 -5.21 -24.89
N ILE A 114 7.65 -5.51 -23.77
CA ILE A 114 7.39 -6.90 -23.34
C ILE A 114 5.88 -7.19 -23.28
N GLU A 115 5.08 -6.25 -22.79
CA GLU A 115 3.63 -6.42 -22.63
C GLU A 115 2.83 -5.46 -23.51
N THR A 116 1.60 -5.85 -23.82
CA THR A 116 0.71 -5.10 -24.71
C THR A 116 0.20 -3.80 -24.09
N THR A 117 -0.34 -2.89 -24.91
CA THR A 117 -1.04 -1.70 -24.41
C THR A 117 -2.26 -2.08 -23.56
N THR A 118 -2.97 -3.14 -23.94
CA THR A 118 -4.17 -3.62 -23.25
C THR A 118 -3.85 -4.06 -21.82
N GLU A 119 -2.83 -4.91 -21.63
CA GLU A 119 -2.43 -5.39 -20.29
C GLU A 119 -2.04 -4.24 -19.34
N ARG A 120 -1.41 -3.19 -19.87
CA ARG A 120 -1.06 -1.99 -19.09
C ARG A 120 -2.30 -1.24 -18.61
N VAL A 121 -3.28 -1.08 -19.49
CA VAL A 121 -4.56 -0.42 -19.17
C VAL A 121 -5.36 -1.26 -18.19
N GLU A 122 -5.45 -2.57 -18.40
CA GLU A 122 -6.11 -3.51 -17.49
C GLU A 122 -5.49 -3.48 -16.09
N ALA A 123 -4.16 -3.51 -15.98
CA ALA A 123 -3.47 -3.43 -14.70
C ALA A 123 -3.73 -2.10 -13.97
N PHE A 124 -3.73 -0.98 -14.69
CA PHE A 124 -4.04 0.33 -14.11
C PHE A 124 -5.50 0.42 -13.64
N ILE A 125 -6.46 0.03 -14.50
CA ILE A 125 -7.89 0.02 -14.16
C ILE A 125 -8.13 -0.88 -12.95
N LEU A 126 -7.53 -2.08 -12.93
CA LEU A 126 -7.66 -2.99 -11.80
C LEU A 126 -7.15 -2.35 -10.50
N PHE A 127 -5.97 -1.72 -10.53
CA PHE A 127 -5.43 -1.03 -9.36
C PHE A 127 -6.40 0.05 -8.84
N VAL A 128 -6.92 0.89 -9.74
CA VAL A 128 -7.88 1.95 -9.37
C VAL A 128 -9.16 1.37 -8.76
N ILE A 129 -9.73 0.33 -9.38
CA ILE A 129 -10.92 -0.34 -8.86
C ILE A 129 -10.67 -0.91 -7.45
N LEU A 130 -9.56 -1.60 -7.25
CA LEU A 130 -9.21 -2.18 -5.94
C LEU A 130 -9.06 -1.10 -4.86
N VAL A 131 -8.40 0.02 -5.19
CA VAL A 131 -8.25 1.16 -4.25
C VAL A 131 -9.59 1.78 -3.91
N ILE A 132 -10.47 2.01 -4.89
CA ILE A 132 -11.82 2.54 -4.65
C ILE A 132 -12.62 1.61 -3.74
N ILE A 133 -12.65 0.31 -4.07
CA ILE A 133 -13.34 -0.70 -3.26
C ILE A 133 -12.80 -0.71 -1.83
N HIS A 134 -11.48 -0.65 -1.66
CA HIS A 134 -10.84 -0.62 -0.35
C HIS A 134 -11.30 0.57 0.49
N PHE A 135 -11.23 1.78 -0.04
CA PHE A 135 -11.64 2.97 0.73
C PHE A 135 -13.14 2.96 1.05
N VAL A 136 -13.98 2.38 0.19
CA VAL A 136 -15.42 2.22 0.49
C VAL A 136 -15.64 1.19 1.61
N LEU A 137 -15.01 0.02 1.51
CA LEU A 137 -15.22 -1.07 2.47
C LEU A 137 -14.58 -0.81 3.84
N PHE A 138 -13.41 -0.18 3.85
CA PHE A 138 -12.60 0.00 5.06
C PHE A 138 -12.58 1.44 5.58
N LEU A 139 -13.49 2.31 5.11
CA LEU A 139 -13.54 3.73 5.49
C LEU A 139 -13.52 3.93 7.02
N ASN A 140 -14.38 3.16 7.71
CA ASN A 140 -14.61 3.24 9.15
C ASN A 140 -14.10 1.99 9.88
N LEU A 141 -13.20 1.22 9.26
CA LEU A 141 -12.65 0.01 9.90
C LEU A 141 -11.97 0.39 11.22
N GLY A 142 -12.32 -0.29 12.30
CA GLY A 142 -11.70 -0.05 13.61
C GLY A 142 -12.19 1.21 14.35
N GLN A 143 -13.20 1.91 13.84
CA GLN A 143 -13.77 3.08 14.51
C GLN A 143 -14.26 2.74 15.93
N GLY A 144 -13.96 3.61 16.89
CA GLY A 144 -14.31 3.46 18.30
C GLY A 144 -13.39 2.54 19.10
N ARG A 145 -12.35 1.97 18.48
CA ARG A 145 -11.30 1.24 19.21
C ARG A 145 -10.40 2.20 19.98
N CYS A 146 -9.87 1.71 21.09
CA CYS A 146 -8.81 2.35 21.85
C CYS A 146 -7.74 1.29 22.12
N LEU A 147 -6.49 1.61 21.77
CA LEU A 147 -5.34 0.74 21.93
C LEU A 147 -4.21 1.53 22.56
N ASN A 148 -3.65 1.05 23.66
CA ASN A 148 -2.63 1.78 24.43
C ASN A 148 -3.06 3.22 24.84
N CYS A 149 -4.37 3.40 25.00
CA CYS A 149 -4.95 4.32 25.96
C CYS A 149 -5.32 3.52 27.22
#